data_AF-A0A7G8VA12-F1
#
_entry.id   AF-A0A7G8VA12-F1
#
_cell.length_a   1.000
_cell.length_b   1.000
_cell.length_c   1.000
_cell.angle_alpha   90.00
_cell.angle_beta   90.00
_cell.angle_gamma   90.00
#
_symmetry.space_group_name_H-M   'P 1'
#
loop_
_entity.id
_entity.type
_entity.pdbx_description
1 polymer ?
#
loop_
_entity_poly.entity_id
_entity_poly.type
_entity_poly.pdbx_seq_one_letter_code
_entity_poly.pdbx_strand_id
1 'polypeptide(L)'
;MKFKCSNLLYLSMILMGYTTQAKIVLPSVFSDNMVFQQKTNAAIWGKAEAGKQVEISTTWSTRKYTIKADQNGNWKVMVTTPVYGGPYQVSISDGEVLNLKNVLIGEVWICSGQSNMEMPLAGWGKVKDYEKEIAAARYPNIRLLQVPHQTSNTELNDVKVAHGGWRPCSPGTVAEFSSVAYFFAREIYQKKGIPIGLIHTSWGGTIAEAWMSAQALEQRPDFAAAVTAIKKDLKSGTADNPNRPTVLYNQMIHPFIPFAIRGAIWYQGESNAERAHQYRTLFPELIKDWRTQWNIGDFPFYFVQLAAYKKTAEQPQASDWAELRDAQLNTLSLQNTGMAVAIDLGEQDDIHPKNKQEVGRRLALIALAKNYGYKTTYSGPVLRAHQRNGHQISLTFKFADNGLKAAGGGALTGFAIAGKDQKFHWAQAVIKGNTIIVSSPEVQEPVEVRYGWANYPLCNLYNGAGLPASPFRTDQWKDNTSENK
;
A
#
# COMPACT_ATOMS: atom_id res chain seq x y z
N MET A 1 -49.22 61.96 -56.33
CA MET A 1 -47.74 61.88 -56.41
C MET A 1 -47.21 61.64 -54.99
N LYS A 2 -46.18 60.79 -54.84
CA LYS A 2 -45.50 60.31 -53.61
C LYS A 2 -45.96 58.96 -53.05
N PHE A 3 -45.33 57.90 -53.58
CA PHE A 3 -45.14 56.60 -52.94
C PHE A 3 -44.10 56.70 -51.81
N LYS A 4 -44.29 55.97 -50.71
CA LYS A 4 -43.24 55.59 -49.76
C LYS A 4 -43.17 54.07 -49.70
N CYS A 5 -42.14 53.48 -50.30
CA CYS A 5 -41.72 52.10 -50.04
C CYS A 5 -40.73 52.13 -48.87
N SER A 6 -40.95 51.28 -47.86
CA SER A 6 -39.97 51.00 -46.80
C SER A 6 -39.43 49.59 -47.03
N ASN A 7 -38.14 49.51 -47.35
CA ASN A 7 -37.40 48.26 -47.53
C ASN A 7 -37.10 47.64 -46.15
N LEU A 8 -37.55 46.40 -45.93
CA LEU A 8 -37.10 45.56 -44.82
C LEU A 8 -36.05 44.59 -45.37
N LEU A 9 -34.76 44.84 -45.09
CA LEU A 9 -33.69 43.86 -45.32
C LEU A 9 -33.68 42.85 -44.17
N TYR A 10 -33.96 41.58 -44.46
CA TYR A 10 -33.64 40.47 -43.58
C TYR A 10 -32.21 40.00 -43.85
N LEU A 11 -31.31 40.22 -42.88
CA LEU A 11 -29.96 39.67 -42.89
C LEU A 11 -29.98 38.31 -42.18
N SER A 12 -29.94 37.22 -42.94
CA SER A 12 -29.80 35.86 -42.39
C SER A 12 -28.33 35.59 -42.04
N MET A 13 -28.00 35.62 -40.74
CA MET A 13 -26.73 35.08 -40.24
C MET A 13 -26.75 33.56 -40.31
N ILE A 14 -25.99 33.00 -41.24
CA ILE A 14 -25.64 31.57 -41.25
C ILE A 14 -24.56 31.36 -40.19
N LEU A 15 -24.96 30.91 -39.00
CA LEU A 15 -24.03 30.33 -38.02
C LEU A 15 -23.55 28.99 -38.56
N MET A 16 -22.36 28.96 -39.19
CA MET A 16 -21.61 27.72 -39.37
C MET A 16 -21.17 27.24 -37.99
N GLY A 17 -21.97 26.36 -37.39
CA GLY A 17 -21.57 25.62 -36.20
C GLY A 17 -20.45 24.67 -36.57
N TYR A 18 -19.21 25.00 -36.16
CA TYR A 18 -18.14 24.03 -36.14
C TYR A 18 -18.48 22.97 -35.10
N THR A 19 -18.94 21.79 -35.53
CA THR A 19 -19.04 20.62 -34.67
C THR A 19 -17.62 20.20 -34.33
N THR A 20 -17.13 20.63 -33.16
CA THR A 20 -15.91 20.05 -32.60
C THR A 20 -16.19 18.57 -32.35
N GLN A 21 -15.59 17.69 -33.16
CA GLN A 21 -15.71 16.25 -32.91
C GLN A 21 -14.93 15.96 -31.63
N ALA A 22 -15.63 15.75 -30.52
CA ALA A 22 -14.98 15.40 -29.28
C ALA A 22 -14.41 13.98 -29.41
N LYS A 23 -13.09 13.90 -29.36
CA LYS A 23 -12.30 12.66 -29.38
C LYS A 23 -12.39 11.96 -28.04
N ILE A 24 -12.32 10.63 -28.03
CA ILE A 24 -12.20 9.83 -26.79
C ILE A 24 -11.04 10.34 -25.93
N VAL A 25 -11.32 10.56 -24.64
CA VAL A 25 -10.32 10.90 -23.62
C VAL A 25 -10.32 9.83 -22.54
N LEU A 26 -9.16 9.21 -22.33
CA LEU A 26 -8.97 8.22 -21.26
C LEU A 26 -8.25 8.86 -20.07
N PRO A 27 -8.55 8.42 -18.83
CA PRO A 27 -7.71 8.71 -17.68
C PRO A 27 -6.28 8.22 -17.90
N SER A 28 -5.32 8.87 -17.25
CA SER A 28 -3.89 8.66 -17.45
C SER A 28 -3.38 7.27 -17.04
N VAL A 29 -4.17 6.51 -16.26
CA VAL A 29 -3.89 5.09 -15.96
C VAL A 29 -3.94 4.21 -17.22
N PHE A 30 -4.67 4.62 -18.25
CA PHE A 30 -4.72 3.92 -19.54
C PHE A 30 -3.69 4.49 -20.50
N SER A 31 -2.62 3.74 -20.74
CA SER A 31 -1.58 4.07 -21.70
C SER A 31 -0.95 2.81 -22.28
N ASP A 32 -0.11 2.96 -23.29
CA ASP A 32 0.72 1.88 -23.80
C ASP A 32 1.56 1.24 -22.68
N ASN A 33 1.93 -0.03 -22.86
CA ASN A 33 2.71 -0.83 -21.90
C ASN A 33 2.01 -1.14 -20.57
N MET A 34 0.72 -0.82 -20.41
CA MET A 34 0.00 -1.08 -19.17
C MET A 34 -0.20 -2.57 -18.86
N VAL A 35 -0.61 -2.86 -17.62
CA VAL A 35 -1.05 -4.19 -17.18
C VAL A 35 -2.49 -4.11 -16.71
N PHE A 36 -3.35 -4.98 -17.22
CA PHE A 36 -4.67 -5.24 -16.63
C PHE A 36 -4.58 -6.41 -15.65
N GLN A 37 -5.38 -6.35 -14.59
CA GLN A 37 -5.58 -7.48 -13.69
C GLN A 37 -6.18 -8.67 -14.45
N GLN A 38 -5.62 -9.86 -14.25
CA GLN A 38 -6.08 -11.11 -14.86
C GLN A 38 -7.33 -11.66 -14.16
N LYS A 39 -8.07 -12.51 -14.89
CA LYS A 39 -9.19 -13.32 -14.39
C LYS A 39 -10.27 -12.50 -13.67
N THR A 40 -10.58 -11.35 -14.21
CA THR A 40 -11.60 -10.45 -13.68
C THR A 40 -12.37 -9.75 -14.79
N ASN A 41 -13.45 -9.07 -14.44
CA ASN A 41 -14.06 -8.07 -15.29
C ASN A 41 -13.41 -6.72 -14.96
N ALA A 42 -12.48 -6.27 -15.80
CA ALA A 42 -11.75 -5.03 -15.59
C ALA A 42 -12.53 -3.84 -16.17
N ALA A 43 -12.66 -2.77 -15.40
CA ALA A 43 -13.28 -1.54 -15.88
C ALA A 43 -12.36 -0.83 -16.88
N ILE A 44 -12.95 -0.38 -17.99
CA ILE A 44 -12.36 0.61 -18.91
C ILE A 44 -13.36 1.76 -18.97
N TRP A 45 -12.89 2.99 -18.75
CA TRP A 45 -13.74 4.17 -18.70
C TRP A 45 -13.03 5.38 -19.29
N GLY A 46 -13.81 6.40 -19.61
CA GLY A 46 -13.31 7.66 -20.13
C GLY A 46 -14.43 8.63 -20.45
N LYS A 47 -14.10 9.61 -21.29
CA LYS A 47 -15.02 10.58 -21.84
C LYS A 47 -15.13 10.47 -23.36
N ALA A 48 -16.31 10.78 -23.88
CA ALA A 48 -16.60 10.97 -25.29
C ALA A 48 -17.72 12.03 -25.41
N GLU A 49 -18.10 12.40 -26.63
CA GLU A 49 -19.26 13.26 -26.84
C GLU A 49 -20.53 12.65 -26.23
N ALA A 50 -21.40 13.48 -25.64
CA ALA A 50 -22.62 13.00 -24.98
C ALA A 50 -23.52 12.20 -25.95
N GLY A 51 -24.01 11.04 -25.51
CA GLY A 51 -24.84 10.15 -26.32
C GLY A 51 -24.12 9.35 -27.41
N LYS A 52 -22.83 9.62 -27.66
CA LYS A 52 -22.03 8.94 -28.67
C LYS A 52 -21.77 7.49 -28.28
N GLN A 53 -21.79 6.61 -29.28
CA GLN A 53 -21.52 5.19 -29.09
C GLN A 53 -20.02 4.94 -29.06
N VAL A 54 -19.55 4.25 -28.04
CA VAL A 54 -18.16 3.82 -27.86
C VAL A 54 -18.10 2.30 -28.00
N GLU A 55 -17.26 1.82 -28.92
CA GLU A 55 -16.92 0.42 -29.14
C GLU A 55 -15.54 0.10 -28.54
N ILE A 56 -15.45 -1.00 -27.81
CA ILE A 56 -14.20 -1.52 -27.25
C ILE A 56 -13.98 -2.94 -27.77
N SER A 57 -12.78 -3.22 -28.27
CA SER A 57 -12.33 -4.55 -28.67
C SER A 57 -10.90 -4.81 -28.22
N THR A 58 -10.54 -6.08 -28.08
CA THR A 58 -9.27 -6.52 -27.50
C THR A 58 -8.71 -7.68 -28.29
N THR A 59 -7.40 -7.78 -28.47
CA THR A 59 -6.82 -8.89 -29.26
C THR A 59 -6.81 -10.25 -28.56
N TRP A 60 -7.19 -10.33 -27.27
CA TRP A 60 -7.31 -11.60 -26.53
C TRP A 60 -8.70 -12.24 -26.60
N SER A 61 -9.68 -11.59 -27.25
CA SER A 61 -11.05 -12.07 -27.31
C SER A 61 -11.74 -11.59 -28.59
N THR A 62 -12.63 -12.40 -29.14
CA THR A 62 -13.50 -12.00 -30.27
C THR A 62 -14.69 -11.15 -29.83
N ARG A 63 -14.92 -11.01 -28.52
CA ARG A 63 -16.03 -10.22 -27.97
C ARG A 63 -15.79 -8.73 -28.18
N LYS A 64 -16.79 -8.07 -28.76
CA LYS A 64 -16.90 -6.61 -28.80
C LYS A 64 -17.79 -6.12 -27.67
N TYR A 65 -17.47 -4.95 -27.16
CA TYR A 65 -18.28 -4.27 -26.17
C TYR A 65 -18.72 -2.91 -26.71
N THR A 66 -19.93 -2.50 -26.38
CA THR A 66 -20.53 -1.27 -26.88
C THR A 66 -21.27 -0.58 -25.75
N ILE A 67 -21.10 0.73 -25.63
CA ILE A 67 -21.77 1.56 -24.64
C ILE A 67 -22.04 2.96 -25.21
N LYS A 68 -23.04 3.68 -24.72
CA LYS A 68 -23.23 5.10 -25.03
C LYS A 68 -22.68 5.95 -23.90
N ALA A 69 -21.98 7.03 -24.25
CA ALA A 69 -21.60 8.06 -23.28
C ALA A 69 -22.85 8.73 -22.70
N ASP A 70 -22.83 9.02 -21.40
CA ASP A 70 -23.91 9.71 -20.70
C ASP A 70 -24.00 11.20 -21.11
N GLN A 71 -24.93 11.94 -20.53
CA GLN A 71 -25.11 13.37 -20.82
C GLN A 71 -23.92 14.26 -20.43
N ASN A 72 -23.06 13.76 -19.54
CA ASN A 72 -21.82 14.40 -19.12
C ASN A 72 -20.61 13.90 -19.93
N GLY A 73 -20.85 13.04 -20.93
CA GLY A 73 -19.84 12.42 -21.78
C GLY A 73 -19.13 11.23 -21.15
N ASN A 74 -19.47 10.79 -19.94
CA ASN A 74 -18.78 9.67 -19.30
C ASN A 74 -19.28 8.33 -19.85
N TRP A 75 -18.37 7.37 -19.95
CA TRP A 75 -18.71 5.99 -20.29
C TRP A 75 -17.83 5.03 -19.48
N LYS A 76 -18.36 3.84 -19.20
CA LYS A 76 -17.65 2.76 -18.52
C LYS A 76 -18.13 1.42 -19.03
N VAL A 77 -17.19 0.52 -19.28
CA VAL A 77 -17.46 -0.86 -19.71
C VAL A 77 -16.65 -1.84 -18.87
N MET A 78 -17.20 -3.03 -18.63
CA MET A 78 -16.53 -4.11 -17.93
C MET A 78 -16.03 -5.13 -18.95
N VAL A 79 -14.71 -5.20 -19.14
CA VAL A 79 -14.05 -6.09 -20.09
C VAL A 79 -13.52 -7.33 -19.38
N THR A 80 -13.88 -8.51 -19.86
CA THR A 80 -13.42 -9.77 -19.29
C THR A 80 -11.96 -10.02 -19.67
N THR A 81 -11.12 -10.24 -18.68
CA THR A 81 -9.68 -10.49 -18.84
C THR A 81 -9.37 -11.99 -18.67
N PRO A 82 -8.50 -12.56 -19.51
CA PRO A 82 -8.11 -13.96 -19.41
C PRO A 82 -7.12 -14.18 -18.26
N VAL A 83 -6.55 -15.40 -18.19
CA VAL A 83 -5.29 -15.62 -17.47
C VAL A 83 -4.17 -14.75 -18.07
N TYR A 84 -3.13 -14.51 -17.28
CA TYR A 84 -2.01 -13.66 -17.67
C TYR A 84 -1.39 -14.02 -19.04
N GLY A 85 -0.88 -13.00 -19.75
CA GLY A 85 -0.30 -13.14 -21.08
C GLY A 85 -0.13 -11.79 -21.79
N GLY A 86 0.11 -11.84 -23.10
CA GLY A 86 0.36 -10.68 -23.96
C GLY A 86 1.72 -10.75 -24.65
N PRO A 87 2.13 -9.69 -25.37
CA PRO A 87 1.45 -8.40 -25.49
C PRO A 87 0.17 -8.46 -26.31
N TYR A 88 -0.80 -7.65 -25.91
CA TYR A 88 -2.08 -7.46 -26.58
C TYR A 88 -2.28 -5.99 -26.97
N GLN A 89 -3.38 -5.74 -27.68
CA GLN A 89 -3.86 -4.40 -28.01
C GLN A 89 -5.33 -4.25 -27.57
N VAL A 90 -5.66 -3.04 -27.12
CA VAL A 90 -7.04 -2.62 -26.84
C VAL A 90 -7.39 -1.47 -27.77
N SER A 91 -8.46 -1.63 -28.54
CA SER A 91 -8.98 -0.62 -29.46
C SER A 91 -10.27 -0.04 -28.90
N ILE A 92 -10.34 1.28 -28.78
CA ILE A 92 -11.48 2.03 -28.27
C ILE A 92 -11.87 3.04 -29.35
N SER A 93 -13.11 3.04 -29.79
CA SER A 93 -13.55 3.88 -30.89
C SER A 93 -14.93 4.47 -30.69
N ASP A 94 -15.09 5.74 -31.03
CA ASP A 94 -16.36 6.44 -31.12
C ASP A 94 -16.68 6.85 -32.59
N GLY A 95 -15.94 6.27 -33.54
CA GLY A 95 -15.83 6.73 -34.93
C GLY A 95 -14.38 7.02 -35.29
N GLU A 96 -13.59 7.54 -34.35
CA GLU A 96 -12.13 7.56 -34.43
C GLU A 96 -11.53 6.44 -33.58
N VAL A 97 -10.45 5.80 -34.02
CA VAL A 97 -9.84 4.68 -33.30
C VAL A 97 -8.67 5.14 -32.43
N LEU A 98 -8.75 4.90 -31.12
CA LEU A 98 -7.65 4.99 -30.17
C LEU A 98 -7.16 3.57 -29.84
N ASN A 99 -5.85 3.35 -29.92
CA ASN A 99 -5.24 2.07 -29.65
C ASN A 99 -4.26 2.15 -28.47
N LEU A 100 -4.45 1.29 -27.47
CA LEU A 100 -3.47 1.01 -26.43
C LEU A 100 -2.67 -0.23 -26.85
N LYS A 101 -1.35 -0.10 -26.92
CA LYS A 101 -0.42 -1.12 -27.41
C LYS A 101 0.40 -1.73 -26.27
N ASN A 102 0.94 -2.93 -26.52
CA ASN A 102 1.81 -3.63 -25.58
C ASN A 102 1.16 -3.86 -24.20
N VAL A 103 -0.15 -4.10 -24.21
CA VAL A 103 -0.96 -4.34 -23.01
C VAL A 103 -0.71 -5.76 -22.52
N LEU A 104 -0.34 -5.91 -21.25
CA LEU A 104 -0.21 -7.21 -20.60
C LEU A 104 -1.45 -7.51 -19.76
N ILE A 105 -1.79 -8.79 -19.63
CA ILE A 105 -2.70 -9.28 -18.60
C ILE A 105 -1.84 -9.92 -17.51
N GLY A 106 -2.05 -9.57 -16.25
CA GLY A 106 -1.17 -9.94 -15.14
C GLY A 106 -1.75 -9.62 -13.77
N GLU A 107 -0.89 -9.26 -12.82
CA GLU A 107 -1.27 -8.88 -11.46
C GLU A 107 -0.96 -7.40 -11.23
N VAL A 108 -1.94 -6.61 -10.79
CA VAL A 108 -1.76 -5.17 -10.57
C VAL A 108 -1.78 -4.87 -9.07
N TRP A 109 -0.76 -4.15 -8.58
CA TRP A 109 -0.63 -3.79 -7.17
C TRP A 109 -0.50 -2.28 -6.98
N ILE A 110 -1.29 -1.72 -6.06
CA ILE A 110 -1.07 -0.38 -5.52
C ILE A 110 0.08 -0.44 -4.52
N CYS A 111 1.07 0.45 -4.66
CA CYS A 111 2.24 0.53 -3.80
C CYS A 111 2.25 1.90 -3.12
N SER A 112 1.90 1.93 -1.83
CA SER A 112 1.57 3.18 -1.14
C SER A 112 2.15 3.27 0.28
N GLY A 113 2.01 4.45 0.87
CA GLY A 113 2.54 4.81 2.18
C GLY A 113 3.42 6.04 2.11
N GLN A 114 4.49 6.05 2.90
CA GLN A 114 5.38 7.20 3.02
C GLN A 114 6.79 6.93 2.50
N SER A 115 7.79 7.62 3.03
CA SER A 115 9.16 7.69 2.53
C SER A 115 9.83 6.33 2.38
N ASN A 116 9.50 5.37 3.26
CA ASN A 116 10.06 4.03 3.17
C ASN A 116 9.47 3.16 2.04
N MET A 117 8.24 3.46 1.58
CA MET A 117 7.70 2.98 0.30
C MET A 117 8.27 3.79 -0.87
N GLU A 118 8.37 5.11 -0.72
CA GLU A 118 8.77 6.04 -1.77
C GLU A 118 10.21 5.82 -2.24
N MET A 119 11.12 5.51 -1.30
CA MET A 119 12.56 5.50 -1.47
C MET A 119 12.97 4.86 -2.82
N PRO A 120 13.48 5.68 -3.76
CA PRO A 120 13.87 5.18 -5.08
C PRO A 120 15.01 4.18 -4.99
N LEU A 121 15.11 3.29 -5.97
CA LEU A 121 16.19 2.31 -6.02
C LEU A 121 17.58 2.98 -6.05
N ALA A 122 17.77 4.01 -6.88
CA ALA A 122 19.00 4.82 -6.92
C ALA A 122 19.06 5.92 -5.83
N GLY A 123 18.04 5.97 -4.97
CA GLY A 123 17.63 7.16 -4.25
C GLY A 123 18.53 7.65 -3.13
N TRP A 124 17.99 8.61 -2.39
CA TRP A 124 18.62 9.53 -1.46
C TRP A 124 19.28 8.91 -0.21
N GLY A 125 19.17 7.60 0.01
CA GLY A 125 19.89 6.86 1.06
C GLY A 125 20.75 5.70 0.56
N LYS A 126 20.93 5.56 -0.77
CA LYS A 126 21.65 4.46 -1.44
C LYS A 126 21.23 3.09 -0.91
N VAL A 127 20.09 2.60 -1.40
CA VAL A 127 19.63 1.22 -1.16
C VAL A 127 20.79 0.25 -1.35
N LYS A 128 20.89 -0.76 -0.47
CA LYS A 128 21.97 -1.75 -0.51
C LYS A 128 22.12 -2.30 -1.94
N ASP A 129 23.34 -2.35 -2.47
CA ASP A 129 23.64 -2.87 -3.82
C ASP A 129 22.90 -2.21 -5.01
N TYR A 130 22.36 -0.98 -4.86
CA TYR A 130 21.48 -0.37 -5.88
C TYR A 130 22.03 -0.35 -7.31
N GLU A 131 23.33 -0.12 -7.51
CA GLU A 131 23.96 -0.06 -8.84
C GLU A 131 23.86 -1.41 -9.57
N LYS A 132 24.13 -2.51 -8.84
CA LYS A 132 23.98 -3.87 -9.36
C LYS A 132 22.52 -4.17 -9.66
N GLU A 133 21.63 -3.76 -8.77
CA GLU A 133 20.19 -4.00 -8.91
C GLU A 133 19.59 -3.27 -10.12
N ILE A 134 20.01 -2.02 -10.35
CA ILE A 134 19.62 -1.25 -11.54
C ILE A 134 20.17 -1.91 -12.80
N ALA A 135 21.46 -2.23 -12.84
CA ALA A 135 22.08 -2.86 -14.01
C ALA A 135 21.42 -4.21 -14.38
N ALA A 136 20.97 -4.96 -13.37
CA ALA A 136 20.31 -6.26 -13.52
C ALA A 136 18.79 -6.18 -13.76
N ALA A 137 18.17 -5.00 -13.68
CA ALA A 137 16.71 -4.83 -13.76
C ALA A 137 16.14 -4.99 -15.19
N ARG A 138 16.35 -6.15 -15.83
CA ARG A 138 15.89 -6.47 -17.18
C ARG A 138 14.59 -7.28 -17.15
N TYR A 139 13.53 -6.67 -16.61
CA TYR A 139 12.25 -7.32 -16.38
C TYR A 139 11.11 -6.62 -17.14
N PRO A 140 11.08 -6.67 -18.48
CA PRO A 140 10.12 -5.89 -19.25
C PRO A 140 8.66 -6.20 -18.89
N ASN A 141 8.35 -7.42 -18.44
CA ASN A 141 6.99 -7.80 -18.01
C ASN A 141 6.59 -7.31 -16.61
N ILE A 142 7.49 -6.63 -15.91
CA ILE A 142 7.14 -5.76 -14.78
C ILE A 142 6.94 -4.35 -15.34
N ARG A 143 5.80 -3.72 -15.08
CA ARG A 143 5.43 -2.39 -15.59
C ARG A 143 5.27 -1.42 -14.43
N LEU A 144 5.82 -0.23 -14.62
CA LEU A 144 5.94 0.81 -13.62
C LEU A 144 5.04 1.99 -13.99
N LEU A 145 4.10 2.36 -13.13
CA LEU A 145 3.33 3.60 -13.21
C LEU A 145 3.58 4.41 -11.95
N GLN A 146 4.10 5.63 -12.12
CA GLN A 146 4.51 6.48 -11.00
C GLN A 146 3.69 7.75 -10.95
N VAL A 147 3.16 8.06 -9.77
CA VAL A 147 2.34 9.24 -9.53
C VAL A 147 3.19 10.33 -8.86
N PRO A 148 3.31 11.53 -9.46
CA PRO A 148 3.94 12.67 -8.81
C PRO A 148 3.13 13.12 -7.58
N HIS A 149 3.84 13.64 -6.59
CA HIS A 149 3.27 14.19 -5.37
C HIS A 149 2.31 15.35 -5.66
N GLN A 150 1.03 15.15 -5.38
CA GLN A 150 0.00 16.18 -5.46
C GLN A 150 -1.08 15.93 -4.40
N THR A 151 -1.81 16.97 -4.07
CA THR A 151 -2.91 16.97 -3.10
C THR A 151 -4.17 17.57 -3.72
N SER A 152 -5.34 17.16 -3.24
CA SER A 152 -6.59 17.88 -3.57
C SER A 152 -7.59 17.86 -2.42
N ASN A 153 -8.32 18.97 -2.22
CA ASN A 153 -9.43 19.03 -1.28
C ASN A 153 -10.69 18.29 -1.78
N THR A 154 -10.71 17.87 -3.05
CA THR A 154 -11.82 17.16 -3.70
C THR A 154 -11.33 15.91 -4.38
N GLU A 155 -12.12 14.85 -4.35
CA GLU A 155 -11.88 13.64 -5.13
C GLU A 155 -11.72 13.95 -6.63
N LEU A 156 -10.63 13.49 -7.22
CA LEU A 156 -10.38 13.63 -8.65
C LEU A 156 -10.63 12.30 -9.39
N ASN A 157 -11.04 12.40 -10.65
CA ASN A 157 -11.32 11.25 -11.51
C ASN A 157 -10.13 10.89 -12.44
N ASP A 158 -9.05 11.68 -12.39
CA ASP A 158 -7.81 11.43 -13.12
C ASP A 158 -6.62 11.99 -12.33
N VAL A 159 -5.43 11.48 -12.61
CA VAL A 159 -4.18 11.87 -11.97
C VAL A 159 -3.09 12.01 -13.01
N LYS A 160 -2.19 12.98 -12.84
CA LYS A 160 -0.99 13.04 -13.68
C LYS A 160 -0.08 11.87 -13.35
N VAL A 161 0.51 11.26 -14.36
CA VAL A 161 1.50 10.19 -14.20
C VAL A 161 2.84 10.64 -14.78
N ALA A 162 3.93 10.24 -14.13
CA ALA A 162 5.27 10.54 -14.61
C ALA A 162 5.53 9.85 -15.96
N HIS A 163 6.36 10.48 -16.79
CA HIS A 163 6.79 9.95 -18.10
C HIS A 163 5.67 9.58 -19.08
N GLY A 164 4.45 10.12 -18.88
CA GLY A 164 3.33 9.94 -19.81
C GLY A 164 2.62 8.58 -19.74
N GLY A 165 2.95 7.70 -18.78
CA GLY A 165 2.24 6.43 -18.62
C GLY A 165 3.07 5.29 -18.04
N TRP A 166 2.62 4.07 -18.32
CA TRP A 166 3.31 2.85 -17.90
C TRP A 166 4.63 2.67 -18.64
N ARG A 167 5.67 2.26 -17.91
CA ARG A 167 6.98 1.94 -18.48
C ARG A 167 7.39 0.48 -18.20
N PRO A 168 7.98 -0.22 -19.18
CA PRO A 168 8.70 -1.47 -18.90
C PRO A 168 9.77 -1.26 -17.82
N CYS A 169 9.92 -2.21 -16.89
CA CYS A 169 11.05 -2.21 -15.97
C CYS A 169 12.33 -2.58 -16.72
N SER A 170 13.28 -1.66 -16.72
CA SER A 170 14.59 -1.73 -17.37
C SER A 170 15.61 -0.99 -16.51
N PRO A 171 16.92 -1.16 -16.74
CA PRO A 171 17.93 -0.33 -16.08
C PRO A 171 17.70 1.18 -16.27
N GLY A 172 17.14 1.60 -17.40
CA GLY A 172 16.85 3.00 -17.70
C GLY A 172 15.57 3.57 -17.09
N THR A 173 14.74 2.74 -16.43
CA THR A 173 13.43 3.17 -15.92
C THR A 173 13.21 2.89 -14.44
N VAL A 174 13.98 1.99 -13.83
CA VAL A 174 13.78 1.54 -12.44
C VAL A 174 14.43 2.45 -11.39
N ALA A 175 15.46 3.23 -11.78
CA ALA A 175 16.31 3.97 -10.84
C ALA A 175 15.52 4.91 -9.91
N GLU A 176 14.51 5.61 -10.45
CA GLU A 176 13.68 6.58 -9.73
C GLU A 176 12.38 5.98 -9.15
N PHE A 177 12.18 4.68 -9.32
CA PHE A 177 10.99 3.97 -8.85
C PHE A 177 11.20 3.38 -7.46
N SER A 178 10.11 3.17 -6.72
CA SER A 178 10.12 2.55 -5.38
C SER A 178 10.93 1.25 -5.35
N SER A 179 11.95 1.24 -4.51
CA SER A 179 12.79 0.06 -4.28
C SER A 179 12.00 -1.11 -3.70
N VAL A 180 11.13 -0.86 -2.71
CA VAL A 180 10.28 -1.89 -2.09
C VAL A 180 9.33 -2.51 -3.10
N ALA A 181 8.64 -1.69 -3.88
CA ALA A 181 7.71 -2.16 -4.91
C ALA A 181 8.42 -2.96 -6.00
N TYR A 182 9.60 -2.50 -6.45
CA TYR A 182 10.44 -3.22 -7.40
C TYR A 182 10.83 -4.61 -6.87
N PHE A 183 11.38 -4.69 -5.66
CA PHE A 183 11.81 -5.98 -5.09
C PHE A 183 10.65 -6.93 -4.82
N PHE A 184 9.49 -6.40 -4.41
CA PHE A 184 8.25 -7.16 -4.29
C PHE A 184 7.84 -7.81 -5.62
N ALA A 185 7.75 -7.02 -6.69
CA ALA A 185 7.39 -7.56 -8.00
C ALA A 185 8.44 -8.52 -8.54
N ARG A 186 9.73 -8.18 -8.41
CA ARG A 186 10.82 -9.02 -8.90
C ARG A 186 10.76 -10.42 -8.29
N GLU A 187 10.58 -10.53 -6.98
CA GLU A 187 10.53 -11.83 -6.31
C GLU A 187 9.33 -12.66 -6.80
N ILE A 188 8.14 -12.06 -6.92
CA ILE A 188 6.95 -12.76 -7.45
C ILE A 188 7.19 -13.18 -8.91
N TYR A 189 7.70 -12.27 -9.74
CA TYR A 189 7.98 -12.52 -11.15
C TYR A 189 8.98 -13.66 -11.35
N GLN A 190 10.08 -13.66 -10.60
CA GLN A 190 11.09 -14.72 -10.68
C GLN A 190 10.54 -16.09 -10.28
N LYS A 191 9.59 -16.16 -9.35
CA LYS A 191 8.98 -17.42 -8.91
C LYS A 191 7.82 -17.89 -9.78
N LYS A 192 7.09 -16.98 -10.41
CA LYS A 192 5.79 -17.30 -11.07
C LYS A 192 5.76 -16.99 -12.56
N GLY A 193 6.63 -16.11 -13.08
CA GLY A 193 6.63 -15.66 -14.47
C GLY A 193 5.42 -14.82 -14.88
N ILE A 194 4.58 -14.40 -13.93
CA ILE A 194 3.36 -13.63 -14.20
C ILE A 194 3.73 -12.16 -14.40
N PRO A 195 3.27 -11.48 -15.46
CA PRO A 195 3.40 -10.02 -15.61
C PRO A 195 2.85 -9.26 -14.39
N ILE A 196 3.55 -8.21 -13.96
CA ILE A 196 3.17 -7.44 -12.77
C ILE A 196 3.12 -5.95 -13.11
N GLY A 197 1.99 -5.30 -12.82
CA GLY A 197 1.85 -3.86 -12.85
C GLY A 197 1.98 -3.28 -11.45
N LEU A 198 2.82 -2.26 -11.29
CA LEU A 198 2.99 -1.51 -10.04
C LEU A 198 2.52 -0.07 -10.24
N ILE A 199 1.51 0.32 -9.47
CA ILE A 199 1.04 1.72 -9.39
C ILE A 199 1.62 2.31 -8.11
N HIS A 200 2.59 3.22 -8.24
CA HIS A 200 3.31 3.80 -7.11
C HIS A 200 2.70 5.15 -6.70
N THR A 201 2.14 5.16 -5.48
CA THR A 201 1.38 6.27 -4.88
C THR A 201 1.82 6.46 -3.42
N SER A 202 2.97 7.08 -3.18
CA SER A 202 3.48 7.34 -1.83
C SER A 202 3.93 8.78 -1.68
N TRP A 203 4.10 9.25 -0.44
CA TRP A 203 4.73 10.54 -0.16
C TRP A 203 5.35 10.55 1.24
N GLY A 204 6.65 10.84 1.31
CA GLY A 204 7.43 10.98 2.54
C GLY A 204 6.82 11.89 3.61
N GLY A 205 6.88 11.42 4.85
CA GLY A 205 6.44 12.18 6.02
C GLY A 205 4.91 12.27 6.19
N THR A 206 4.13 11.48 5.46
CA THR A 206 2.67 11.56 5.50
C THR A 206 2.02 10.64 6.54
N ILE A 207 0.92 11.11 7.12
CA ILE A 207 0.08 10.41 8.10
C ILE A 207 -1.02 9.59 7.42
N ALA A 208 -1.48 8.50 8.06
CA ALA A 208 -2.45 7.57 7.48
C ALA A 208 -3.79 8.21 7.09
N GLU A 209 -4.32 9.14 7.89
CA GLU A 209 -5.59 9.82 7.63
C GLU A 209 -5.57 10.71 6.38
N ALA A 210 -4.40 11.11 5.87
CA ALA A 210 -4.31 11.82 4.58
C ALA A 210 -4.70 10.91 3.40
N TRP A 211 -4.59 9.59 3.58
CA TRP A 211 -4.83 8.55 2.59
C TRP A 211 -6.21 7.89 2.70
N MET A 212 -7.11 8.42 3.51
CA MET A 212 -8.47 7.89 3.68
C MET A 212 -9.52 8.81 3.03
N SER A 213 -10.63 8.23 2.59
CA SER A 213 -11.77 9.01 2.08
C SER A 213 -12.36 9.91 3.17
N ALA A 214 -12.96 11.03 2.73
CA ALA A 214 -13.72 11.89 3.63
C ALA A 214 -14.88 11.13 4.29
N GLN A 215 -15.54 10.24 3.53
CA GLN A 215 -16.65 9.43 4.01
C GLN A 215 -16.26 8.56 5.21
N ALA A 216 -15.10 7.91 5.17
CA ALA A 216 -14.65 7.05 6.26
C ALA A 216 -14.25 7.87 7.50
N LEU A 217 -13.52 8.96 7.32
CA LEU A 217 -13.04 9.78 8.43
C LEU A 217 -14.15 10.56 9.15
N GLU A 218 -15.22 10.94 8.45
CA GLU A 218 -16.37 11.61 9.09
C GLU A 218 -17.09 10.74 10.12
N GLN A 219 -16.98 9.42 10.00
CA GLN A 219 -17.54 8.50 10.98
C GLN A 219 -16.72 8.44 12.27
N ARG A 220 -15.53 9.05 12.29
CA ARG A 220 -14.68 9.09 13.47
C ARG A 220 -14.77 10.44 14.19
N PRO A 221 -15.08 10.46 15.50
CA PRO A 221 -15.15 11.71 16.27
C PRO A 221 -13.85 12.53 16.30
N ASP A 222 -12.69 11.88 16.20
CA ASP A 222 -11.37 12.52 16.18
C ASP A 222 -11.07 13.28 14.87
N PHE A 223 -11.73 12.93 13.75
CA PHE A 223 -11.49 13.57 12.45
C PHE A 223 -12.68 14.35 11.88
N ALA A 224 -13.90 14.20 12.42
CA ALA A 224 -15.10 14.85 11.90
C ALA A 224 -14.97 16.37 11.71
N ALA A 225 -14.34 17.08 12.66
CA ALA A 225 -14.12 18.52 12.56
C ALA A 225 -13.12 18.88 11.44
N ALA A 226 -12.03 18.11 11.30
CA ALA A 226 -11.03 18.32 10.27
C ALA A 226 -11.61 18.09 8.86
N VAL A 227 -12.42 17.04 8.68
CA VAL A 227 -13.09 16.78 7.39
C VAL A 227 -14.11 17.88 7.07
N THR A 228 -14.88 18.34 8.07
CA THR A 228 -15.81 19.46 7.89
C THR A 228 -15.10 20.73 7.42
N ALA A 229 -13.90 21.01 7.94
CA ALA A 229 -13.09 22.14 7.49
C ALA A 229 -12.64 21.99 6.02
N ILE A 230 -12.17 20.81 5.63
CA ILE A 230 -11.77 20.52 4.24
C ILE A 230 -12.95 20.69 3.27
N LYS A 231 -14.14 20.21 3.64
CA LYS A 231 -15.37 20.39 2.85
C LYS A 231 -15.82 21.84 2.70
N LYS A 232 -15.34 22.76 3.54
CA LYS A 232 -15.57 24.21 3.37
C LYS A 232 -14.51 24.87 2.47
N ASP A 233 -13.30 24.32 2.45
CA ASP A 233 -12.14 24.80 1.68
C ASP A 233 -12.11 24.34 0.21
N LEU A 234 -13.22 23.81 -0.33
CA LEU A 234 -13.30 23.26 -1.69
C LEU A 234 -12.95 24.25 -2.82
N LYS A 235 -12.87 25.56 -2.50
CA LYS A 235 -12.58 26.63 -3.47
C LYS A 235 -11.12 26.67 -3.94
N SER A 236 -10.15 26.06 -3.25
CA SER A 236 -8.72 26.16 -3.64
C SER A 236 -8.22 25.05 -4.57
N GLY A 237 -8.95 23.94 -4.73
CA GLY A 237 -8.60 22.79 -5.60
C GLY A 237 -7.33 22.00 -5.23
N THR A 238 -6.32 22.68 -4.69
CA THR A 238 -5.04 22.17 -4.20
C THR A 238 -4.89 22.51 -2.71
N ALA A 239 -4.23 21.63 -1.95
CA ALA A 239 -4.00 21.80 -0.52
C ALA A 239 -2.49 21.89 -0.25
N ASP A 240 -2.01 22.93 0.41
CA ASP A 240 -0.56 23.14 0.56
C ASP A 240 0.12 22.14 1.52
N ASN A 241 -0.65 21.32 2.24
CA ASN A 241 -0.14 20.40 3.25
C ASN A 241 -0.61 18.95 2.97
N PRO A 242 0.31 18.03 2.64
CA PRO A 242 0.00 16.62 2.38
C PRO A 242 -0.42 15.84 3.63
N ASN A 243 -0.28 16.42 4.83
CA ASN A 243 -0.74 15.85 6.09
C ASN A 243 -2.13 16.33 6.50
N ARG A 244 -2.84 17.07 5.65
CA ARG A 244 -4.28 17.26 5.88
C ARG A 244 -5.00 15.93 5.64
N PRO A 245 -6.01 15.55 6.45
CA PRO A 245 -6.81 14.38 6.16
C PRO A 245 -7.38 14.41 4.73
N THR A 246 -7.60 13.25 4.12
CA THR A 246 -8.20 13.03 2.79
C THR A 246 -7.46 13.54 1.56
N VAL A 247 -6.55 14.52 1.68
CA VAL A 247 -6.06 15.22 0.49
C VAL A 247 -5.21 14.37 -0.45
N LEU A 248 -4.55 13.34 0.08
CA LEU A 248 -3.77 12.38 -0.73
C LEU A 248 -4.66 11.27 -1.27
N TYR A 249 -5.67 10.82 -0.52
CA TYR A 249 -6.69 9.92 -1.05
C TYR A 249 -7.33 10.49 -2.32
N ASN A 250 -7.81 11.73 -2.20
CA ASN A 250 -8.52 12.44 -3.27
C ASN A 250 -7.74 12.53 -4.58
N GLN A 251 -6.42 12.70 -4.48
CA GLN A 251 -5.55 13.02 -5.62
C GLN A 251 -4.68 11.84 -6.09
N MET A 252 -4.29 10.95 -5.19
CA MET A 252 -3.31 9.90 -5.48
C MET A 252 -3.91 8.48 -5.37
N ILE A 253 -5.12 8.31 -4.86
CA ILE A 253 -5.79 7.00 -4.71
C ILE A 253 -7.10 6.95 -5.50
N HIS A 254 -8.03 7.86 -5.23
CA HIS A 254 -9.36 7.90 -5.85
C HIS A 254 -9.33 7.87 -7.39
N PRO A 255 -8.39 8.55 -8.09
CA PRO A 255 -8.31 8.48 -9.56
C PRO A 255 -8.09 7.08 -10.14
N PHE A 256 -7.58 6.14 -9.36
CA PHE A 256 -7.39 4.75 -9.78
C PHE A 256 -8.63 3.88 -9.53
N ILE A 257 -9.70 4.41 -8.95
CA ILE A 257 -10.95 3.70 -8.76
C ILE A 257 -11.83 3.97 -10.00
N PRO A 258 -12.29 2.93 -10.74
CA PRO A 258 -12.35 1.51 -10.39
C PRO A 258 -11.36 0.61 -11.18
N PHE A 259 -10.12 1.03 -11.40
CA PHE A 259 -9.09 0.19 -12.03
C PHE A 259 -8.97 -1.14 -11.28
N ALA A 260 -9.06 -2.25 -12.01
CA ALA A 260 -8.98 -3.56 -11.39
C ALA A 260 -7.57 -3.84 -10.86
N ILE A 261 -7.48 -4.24 -9.59
CA ILE A 261 -6.23 -4.55 -8.90
C ILE A 261 -6.28 -5.94 -8.26
N ARG A 262 -5.11 -6.51 -8.01
CA ARG A 262 -4.94 -7.67 -7.14
C ARG A 262 -4.97 -7.29 -5.68
N GLY A 263 -4.35 -6.18 -5.32
CA GLY A 263 -4.24 -5.74 -3.94
C GLY A 263 -3.33 -4.53 -3.76
N ALA A 264 -2.98 -4.25 -2.51
CA ALA A 264 -2.11 -3.15 -2.12
C ALA A 264 -0.94 -3.62 -1.24
N ILE A 265 0.21 -2.98 -1.43
CA ILE A 265 1.33 -3.02 -0.48
C ILE A 265 1.51 -1.64 0.17
N TRP A 266 1.73 -1.63 1.49
CA TRP A 266 1.72 -0.42 2.32
C TRP A 266 2.94 -0.34 3.24
N TYR A 267 3.66 0.77 3.22
CA TYR A 267 4.75 1.02 4.17
C TYR A 267 4.65 2.43 4.73
N GLN A 268 4.00 2.52 5.89
CA GLN A 268 3.79 3.76 6.63
C GLN A 268 3.53 3.46 8.10
N GLY A 269 3.81 4.46 8.92
CA GLY A 269 3.43 4.52 10.33
C GLY A 269 4.31 5.50 11.09
N GLU A 270 5.50 5.82 10.58
CA GLU A 270 6.50 6.64 11.24
C GLU A 270 5.92 7.99 11.68
N SER A 271 5.14 8.66 10.81
CA SER A 271 4.50 9.95 11.13
C SER A 271 3.29 9.82 12.08
N ASN A 272 2.82 8.61 12.37
CA ASN A 272 1.75 8.34 13.35
C ASN A 272 2.29 7.72 14.65
N ALA A 273 3.61 7.54 14.81
CA ALA A 273 4.17 6.79 15.93
C ALA A 273 3.79 7.36 17.31
N GLU A 274 3.74 8.68 17.46
CA GLU A 274 3.34 9.35 18.70
C GLU A 274 1.82 9.23 18.99
N ARG A 275 1.04 8.66 18.06
CA ARG A 275 -0.40 8.39 18.18
C ARG A 275 -0.72 6.91 17.94
N ALA A 276 0.19 6.03 18.33
CA ALA A 276 0.06 4.59 18.10
C ALA A 276 -1.27 3.99 18.60
N HIS A 277 -1.77 4.47 19.74
CA HIS A 277 -3.07 4.05 20.28
C HIS A 277 -4.23 4.34 19.31
N GLN A 278 -4.29 5.56 18.76
CA GLN A 278 -5.28 5.93 17.74
C GLN A 278 -5.06 5.14 16.43
N TYR A 279 -3.79 4.97 16.03
CA TYR A 279 -3.41 4.22 14.84
C TYR A 279 -3.93 2.76 14.84
N ARG A 280 -4.01 2.14 16.02
CA ARG A 280 -4.54 0.77 16.21
C ARG A 280 -5.96 0.61 15.64
N THR A 281 -6.77 1.67 15.60
CA THR A 281 -8.10 1.66 14.98
C THR A 281 -8.11 2.30 13.59
N LEU A 282 -7.34 3.38 13.41
CA LEU A 282 -7.28 4.13 12.15
C LEU A 282 -6.78 3.27 10.97
N PHE A 283 -5.71 2.51 11.16
CA PHE A 283 -5.11 1.75 10.06
C PHE A 283 -6.00 0.59 9.56
N PRO A 284 -6.62 -0.24 10.43
CA PRO A 284 -7.67 -1.16 9.99
C PRO A 284 -8.82 -0.49 9.24
N GLU A 285 -9.21 0.72 9.63
CA GLU A 285 -10.26 1.47 8.94
C GLU A 285 -9.83 2.01 7.57
N LEU A 286 -8.58 2.44 7.41
CA LEU A 286 -8.02 2.79 6.09
C LEU A 286 -8.15 1.60 5.12
N ILE A 287 -7.80 0.40 5.58
CA ILE A 287 -7.90 -0.82 4.76
C ILE A 287 -9.36 -1.09 4.36
N LYS A 288 -10.29 -0.99 5.31
CA LYS A 288 -11.73 -1.17 5.07
C LYS A 288 -12.29 -0.11 4.13
N ASP A 289 -11.87 1.13 4.29
CA ASP A 289 -12.24 2.24 3.41
C ASP A 289 -11.83 1.93 1.98
N TRP A 290 -10.55 1.65 1.72
CA TRP A 290 -10.10 1.33 0.36
C TRP A 290 -10.84 0.12 -0.24
N ARG A 291 -11.09 -0.93 0.54
CA ARG A 291 -11.91 -2.07 0.09
C ARG A 291 -13.33 -1.67 -0.28
N THR A 292 -13.93 -0.78 0.50
CA THR A 292 -15.26 -0.22 0.23
C THR A 292 -15.26 0.61 -1.04
N GLN A 293 -14.28 1.50 -1.20
CA GLN A 293 -14.18 2.43 -2.32
C GLN A 293 -13.90 1.69 -3.65
N TRP A 294 -13.02 0.68 -3.65
CA TRP A 294 -12.81 -0.16 -4.83
C TRP A 294 -13.98 -1.10 -5.13
N ASN A 295 -14.68 -1.56 -4.09
CA ASN A 295 -15.81 -2.46 -4.18
C ASN A 295 -15.52 -3.77 -4.96
N ILE A 296 -14.37 -4.38 -4.69
CA ILE A 296 -13.95 -5.68 -5.27
C ILE A 296 -13.75 -6.75 -4.19
N GLY A 297 -14.41 -6.57 -3.04
CA GLY A 297 -14.29 -7.44 -1.87
C GLY A 297 -13.03 -7.17 -1.03
N ASP A 298 -12.70 -8.11 -0.15
CA ASP A 298 -11.54 -8.03 0.75
C ASP A 298 -10.23 -8.31 0.01
N PHE A 299 -9.83 -7.43 -0.91
CA PHE A 299 -8.59 -7.63 -1.65
C PHE A 299 -7.36 -7.69 -0.71
N PRO A 300 -6.32 -8.45 -1.08
CA PRO A 300 -5.02 -8.51 -0.40
C PRO A 300 -4.45 -7.15 0.00
N PHE A 301 -4.16 -6.96 1.29
CA PHE A 301 -3.53 -5.75 1.80
C PHE A 301 -2.31 -6.12 2.66
N TYR A 302 -1.10 -5.95 2.11
CA TYR A 302 0.14 -6.37 2.77
C TYR A 302 0.95 -5.17 3.21
N PHE A 303 1.39 -5.15 4.46
CA PHE A 303 2.06 -3.99 5.03
C PHE A 303 3.37 -4.35 5.71
N VAL A 304 4.21 -3.35 5.95
CA VAL A 304 5.49 -3.51 6.62
C VAL A 304 5.36 -3.03 8.06
N GLN A 305 5.71 -3.88 9.02
CA GLN A 305 5.88 -3.45 10.40
C GLN A 305 7.14 -2.59 10.50
N LEU A 306 7.09 -1.47 11.22
CA LEU A 306 8.20 -0.54 11.24
C LEU A 306 9.52 -1.19 11.69
N ALA A 307 10.60 -0.81 11.01
CA ALA A 307 11.94 -1.22 11.36
C ALA A 307 12.42 -0.61 12.69
N ALA A 308 13.50 -1.15 13.25
CA ALA A 308 14.24 -0.53 14.36
C ALA A 308 14.73 0.87 13.99
N TYR A 309 14.55 1.85 14.88
CA TYR A 309 15.02 3.22 14.67
C TYR A 309 15.22 3.91 16.03
N LYS A 310 16.04 4.96 16.07
CA LYS A 310 16.49 5.69 17.27
C LYS A 310 17.48 4.88 18.12
N LYS A 311 17.91 5.47 19.23
CA LYS A 311 18.84 4.84 20.18
C LYS A 311 18.23 3.61 20.85
N THR A 312 19.11 2.66 21.15
CA THR A 312 18.80 1.51 22.02
C THR A 312 18.51 1.99 23.44
N ALA A 313 17.62 1.30 24.14
CA ALA A 313 17.36 1.51 25.57
C ALA A 313 18.15 0.48 26.41
N GLU A 314 18.80 0.93 27.48
CA GLU A 314 19.52 0.02 28.40
C GLU A 314 18.58 -0.79 29.30
N GLN A 315 17.43 -0.22 29.65
CA GLN A 315 16.42 -0.83 30.52
C GLN A 315 15.08 -0.96 29.78
N PRO A 316 14.23 -1.93 30.15
CA PRO A 316 12.87 -2.00 29.63
C PRO A 316 12.12 -0.72 29.98
N GLN A 317 11.56 -0.09 28.95
CA GLN A 317 10.81 1.15 29.09
C GLN A 317 9.64 1.18 28.13
N ALA A 318 8.75 2.13 28.34
CA ALA A 318 7.66 2.35 27.41
C ALA A 318 8.17 2.99 26.10
N SER A 319 7.46 2.76 24.99
CA SER A 319 7.96 3.10 23.65
C SER A 319 6.80 3.22 22.66
N ASP A 320 6.54 4.45 22.22
CA ASP A 320 5.52 4.79 21.24
C ASP A 320 5.78 4.07 19.90
N TRP A 321 7.05 3.87 19.56
CA TRP A 321 7.45 3.11 18.37
C TRP A 321 7.13 1.62 18.49
N ALA A 322 7.30 1.02 19.67
CA ALA A 322 6.89 -0.35 19.93
C ALA A 322 5.35 -0.48 19.95
N GLU A 323 4.64 0.49 20.51
CA GLU A 323 3.17 0.57 20.45
C GLU A 323 2.66 0.63 19.01
N LEU A 324 3.32 1.38 18.13
CA LEU A 324 2.93 1.45 16.73
C LEU A 324 3.16 0.11 16.02
N ARG A 325 4.28 -0.58 16.29
CA ARG A 325 4.51 -1.94 15.77
C ARG A 325 3.46 -2.92 16.26
N ASP A 326 3.01 -2.77 17.51
CA ASP A 326 1.92 -3.55 18.07
C ASP A 326 0.58 -3.24 17.39
N ALA A 327 0.28 -1.96 17.12
CA ALA A 327 -0.88 -1.56 16.32
C ALA A 327 -0.88 -2.17 14.91
N GLN A 328 0.28 -2.20 14.25
CA GLN A 328 0.48 -2.88 12.97
C GLN A 328 0.27 -4.41 13.10
N LEU A 329 0.80 -5.05 14.16
CA LEU A 329 0.57 -6.47 14.42
C LEU A 329 -0.92 -6.78 14.59
N ASN A 330 -1.64 -5.96 15.38
CA ASN A 330 -3.07 -6.12 15.65
C ASN A 330 -3.94 -5.98 14.39
N THR A 331 -3.44 -5.28 13.36
CA THR A 331 -4.13 -5.15 12.06
C THR A 331 -4.25 -6.48 11.32
N LEU A 332 -3.44 -7.50 11.67
CA LEU A 332 -3.58 -8.87 11.15
C LEU A 332 -4.89 -9.57 11.53
N SER A 333 -5.69 -8.98 12.43
CA SER A 333 -7.06 -9.44 12.71
C SER A 333 -8.00 -9.27 11.51
N LEU A 334 -7.69 -8.37 10.56
CA LEU A 334 -8.46 -8.23 9.33
C LEU A 334 -8.15 -9.35 8.33
N GLN A 335 -9.19 -9.86 7.68
CA GLN A 335 -9.03 -10.89 6.63
C GLN A 335 -8.20 -10.37 5.46
N ASN A 336 -7.52 -11.29 4.77
CA ASN A 336 -6.68 -11.00 3.60
C ASN A 336 -5.57 -9.96 3.84
N THR A 337 -5.15 -9.78 5.08
CA THR A 337 -3.97 -8.97 5.43
C THR A 337 -2.72 -9.83 5.63
N GLY A 338 -1.56 -9.19 5.66
CA GLY A 338 -0.28 -9.83 5.96
C GLY A 338 0.77 -8.77 6.28
N MET A 339 1.75 -9.14 7.10
CA MET A 339 2.72 -8.19 7.64
C MET A 339 4.14 -8.70 7.42
N ALA A 340 4.96 -7.91 6.73
CA ALA A 340 6.39 -8.10 6.66
C ALA A 340 7.01 -7.45 7.91
N VAL A 341 7.57 -8.27 8.81
CA VAL A 341 8.35 -7.77 9.96
C VAL A 341 9.66 -7.17 9.44
N ALA A 342 10.05 -5.99 9.89
CA ALA A 342 11.32 -5.33 9.49
C ALA A 342 12.24 -4.99 10.69
N ILE A 343 11.98 -5.58 11.86
CA ILE A 343 12.63 -5.24 13.13
C ILE A 343 14.16 -5.31 13.09
N ASP A 344 14.71 -6.23 12.28
CA ASP A 344 16.13 -6.53 12.10
C ASP A 344 16.79 -5.76 10.94
N LEU A 345 16.02 -4.94 10.22
CA LEU A 345 16.51 -4.22 9.04
C LEU A 345 16.84 -2.75 9.32
N GLY A 346 16.49 -2.27 10.52
CA GLY A 346 16.60 -0.87 10.93
C GLY A 346 18.02 -0.38 11.20
N GLU A 347 18.18 0.94 11.22
CA GLU A 347 19.44 1.64 11.55
C GLU A 347 19.14 2.63 12.70
N GLN A 348 20.09 2.85 13.62
CA GLN A 348 19.82 3.70 14.80
C GLN A 348 19.66 5.17 14.43
N ASP A 349 20.50 5.64 13.51
CA ASP A 349 20.62 7.06 13.12
C ASP A 349 19.93 7.38 11.80
N ASP A 350 19.34 6.37 11.14
CA ASP A 350 18.65 6.52 9.87
C ASP A 350 17.31 5.78 9.91
N ILE A 351 16.22 6.52 9.70
CA ILE A 351 14.86 6.00 9.69
C ILE A 351 14.55 5.21 8.40
N HIS A 352 15.43 5.30 7.39
CA HIS A 352 15.29 4.69 6.08
C HIS A 352 16.22 3.47 5.94
N PRO A 353 15.80 2.26 6.36
CA PRO A 353 16.63 1.07 6.29
C PRO A 353 17.09 0.76 4.85
N LYS A 354 18.40 0.56 4.65
CA LYS A 354 18.98 0.35 3.31
C LYS A 354 18.65 -1.01 2.69
N ASN A 355 18.36 -2.04 3.49
CA ASN A 355 18.05 -3.39 2.99
C ASN A 355 16.59 -3.51 2.51
N LYS A 356 16.26 -2.77 1.45
CA LYS A 356 14.92 -2.76 0.84
C LYS A 356 14.61 -4.06 0.10
N GLN A 357 15.63 -4.80 -0.33
CA GLN A 357 15.50 -6.15 -0.89
C GLN A 357 14.70 -7.05 0.05
N GLU A 358 15.11 -7.10 1.31
CA GLU A 358 14.51 -8.01 2.28
C GLU A 358 13.08 -7.58 2.65
N VAL A 359 12.80 -6.27 2.69
CA VAL A 359 11.44 -5.75 2.85
C VAL A 359 10.54 -6.22 1.70
N GLY A 360 10.95 -5.97 0.45
CA GLY A 360 10.20 -6.38 -0.74
C GLY A 360 10.04 -7.90 -0.83
N ARG A 361 11.10 -8.67 -0.53
CA ARG A 361 11.05 -10.13 -0.48
C ARG A 361 10.06 -10.64 0.55
N ARG A 362 10.05 -10.10 1.77
CA ARG A 362 9.10 -10.52 2.83
C ARG A 362 7.65 -10.23 2.45
N LEU A 363 7.36 -9.08 1.83
CA LEU A 363 6.04 -8.82 1.25
C LEU A 363 5.69 -9.82 0.15
N ALA A 364 6.65 -10.17 -0.72
CA ALA A 364 6.44 -11.12 -1.79
C ALA A 364 6.18 -12.54 -1.28
N LEU A 365 6.84 -12.98 -0.20
CA LEU A 365 6.56 -14.29 0.43
C LEU A 365 5.09 -14.40 0.87
N ILE A 366 4.52 -13.31 1.40
CA ILE A 366 3.11 -13.26 1.80
C ILE A 366 2.22 -13.47 0.58
N ALA A 367 2.45 -12.71 -0.49
CA ALA A 367 1.68 -12.83 -1.73
C ALA A 367 1.82 -14.23 -2.37
N LEU A 368 3.04 -14.76 -2.41
CA LEU A 368 3.35 -16.10 -2.92
C LEU A 368 2.57 -17.18 -2.17
N ALA A 369 2.58 -17.14 -0.84
CA ALA A 369 1.86 -18.10 -0.02
C ALA A 369 0.34 -17.94 -0.10
N LYS A 370 -0.17 -16.70 0.00
CA LYS A 370 -1.60 -16.44 0.15
C LYS A 370 -2.37 -16.30 -1.17
N ASN A 371 -1.72 -15.90 -2.27
CA ASN A 371 -2.40 -15.64 -3.54
C ASN A 371 -1.98 -16.55 -4.69
N TYR A 372 -0.78 -17.13 -4.64
CA TYR A 372 -0.19 -17.85 -5.77
C TYR A 372 0.08 -19.33 -5.50
N GLY A 373 -0.45 -19.86 -4.38
CA GLY A 373 -0.39 -21.27 -4.00
C GLY A 373 1.03 -21.79 -3.78
N TYR A 374 2.00 -20.90 -3.53
CA TYR A 374 3.39 -21.27 -3.34
C TYR A 374 3.61 -21.73 -1.91
N LYS A 375 4.06 -22.97 -1.72
CA LYS A 375 4.33 -23.52 -0.37
C LYS A 375 5.61 -22.91 0.19
N THR A 376 5.48 -21.84 0.96
CA THR A 376 6.59 -21.17 1.65
C THR A 376 6.15 -20.64 3.01
N THR A 377 7.08 -20.62 3.98
CA THR A 377 6.90 -19.82 5.19
C THR A 377 6.98 -18.35 4.81
N TYR A 378 5.99 -17.55 5.24
CA TYR A 378 5.87 -16.14 4.87
C TYR A 378 5.87 -15.17 6.05
N SER A 379 5.88 -15.68 7.28
CA SER A 379 5.92 -14.90 8.51
C SER A 379 6.93 -15.50 9.46
N GLY A 380 7.54 -14.65 10.29
CA GLY A 380 8.26 -15.10 11.47
C GLY A 380 7.31 -15.46 12.62
N PRO A 381 7.85 -15.86 13.78
CA PRO A 381 7.05 -16.20 14.95
C PRO A 381 6.09 -15.07 15.35
N VAL A 382 4.82 -15.43 15.55
CA VAL A 382 3.78 -14.52 16.07
C VAL A 382 3.22 -15.15 17.34
N LEU A 383 3.21 -14.41 18.44
CA LEU A 383 2.71 -14.91 19.72
C LEU A 383 1.27 -15.44 19.55
N ARG A 384 1.02 -16.65 20.04
CA ARG A 384 -0.28 -17.31 20.01
C ARG A 384 -0.93 -17.35 21.39
N ALA A 385 -0.17 -17.74 22.39
CA ALA A 385 -0.63 -17.82 23.77
C ALA A 385 0.55 -17.77 24.74
N HIS A 386 0.26 -17.36 25.96
CA HIS A 386 1.19 -17.39 27.09
C HIS A 386 0.52 -18.10 28.28
N GLN A 387 1.31 -18.74 29.13
CA GLN A 387 0.83 -19.41 30.34
C GLN A 387 1.85 -19.24 31.47
N ARG A 388 1.39 -18.81 32.65
CA ARG A 388 2.22 -18.78 33.86
C ARG A 388 2.37 -20.18 34.42
N ASN A 389 3.61 -20.57 34.70
CA ASN A 389 4.00 -21.82 35.33
C ASN A 389 4.94 -21.51 36.51
N GLY A 390 4.36 -21.28 37.69
CA GLY A 390 5.11 -20.86 38.89
C GLY A 390 5.78 -19.49 38.70
N HIS A 391 7.12 -19.49 38.68
CA HIS A 391 7.99 -18.32 38.52
C HIS A 391 8.41 -18.08 37.04
N GLN A 392 7.78 -18.78 36.09
CA GLN A 392 8.09 -18.68 34.67
C GLN A 392 6.82 -18.42 33.85
N ILE A 393 6.99 -17.84 32.65
CA ILE A 393 5.95 -17.74 31.64
C ILE A 393 6.38 -18.53 30.41
N SER A 394 5.52 -19.45 29.96
CA SER A 394 5.70 -20.21 28.73
C SER A 394 4.95 -19.55 27.58
N LEU A 395 5.61 -19.35 26.44
CA LEU A 395 5.07 -18.71 25.25
C LEU A 395 4.99 -19.70 24.10
N THR A 396 3.88 -19.67 23.36
CA THR A 396 3.67 -20.46 22.14
C THR A 396 3.47 -19.54 20.94
N PHE A 397 3.90 -19.96 19.76
CA PHE A 397 3.93 -19.13 18.56
C PHE A 397 3.26 -19.81 17.36
N LYS A 398 2.62 -19.01 16.51
CA LYS A 398 2.37 -19.37 15.11
C LYS A 398 3.67 -19.23 14.31
N PHE A 399 3.77 -19.91 13.17
CA PHE A 399 4.94 -19.89 12.28
C PHE A 399 6.24 -20.38 12.95
N ALA A 400 6.10 -21.37 13.84
CA ALA A 400 7.20 -22.04 14.54
C ALA A 400 7.44 -23.48 14.03
N ASP A 401 6.76 -23.91 12.96
CA ASP A 401 6.71 -25.32 12.53
C ASP A 401 8.08 -25.89 12.12
N ASN A 402 9.01 -25.02 11.70
CA ASN A 402 10.40 -25.39 11.39
C ASN A 402 11.37 -25.09 12.56
N GLY A 403 10.85 -25.00 13.78
CA GLY A 403 11.58 -24.66 14.98
C GLY A 403 11.80 -23.15 15.19
N LEU A 404 12.19 -22.81 16.41
CA LEU A 404 12.62 -21.48 16.82
C LEU A 404 14.14 -21.45 16.97
N LYS A 405 14.76 -20.29 16.73
CA LYS A 405 16.21 -20.09 16.90
C LYS A 405 16.55 -18.67 17.33
N ALA A 406 17.71 -18.53 17.96
CA ALA A 406 18.39 -17.25 18.13
C ALA A 406 19.19 -16.93 16.86
N ALA A 407 18.97 -15.78 16.23
CA ALA A 407 19.83 -15.30 15.17
C ALA A 407 21.24 -15.04 15.70
N GLY A 408 22.25 -15.48 14.94
CA GLY A 408 23.65 -15.48 15.37
C GLY A 408 24.05 -16.62 16.32
N GLY A 409 23.08 -17.43 16.78
CA GLY A 409 23.30 -18.43 17.83
C GLY A 409 23.29 -17.83 19.24
N GLY A 410 23.53 -18.67 20.24
CA GLY A 410 23.59 -18.25 21.64
C GLY A 410 22.22 -18.08 22.33
N ALA A 411 22.19 -17.26 23.38
CA ALA A 411 21.00 -17.02 24.19
C ALA A 411 20.01 -16.09 23.48
N LEU A 412 18.72 -16.27 23.77
CA LEU A 412 17.69 -15.34 23.33
C LEU A 412 17.81 -14.00 24.05
N THR A 413 17.63 -12.91 23.33
CA THR A 413 17.65 -11.54 23.85
C THR A 413 16.36 -10.79 23.52
N GLY A 414 16.13 -9.68 24.23
CA GLY A 414 15.01 -8.77 23.96
C GLY A 414 13.71 -9.14 24.68
N PHE A 415 13.74 -10.05 25.65
CA PHE A 415 12.60 -10.39 26.52
C PHE A 415 12.65 -9.59 27.82
N ALA A 416 11.51 -9.00 28.19
CA ALA A 416 11.29 -8.39 29.48
C ALA A 416 10.05 -9.00 30.15
N ILE A 417 10.06 -9.13 31.47
CA ILE A 417 9.00 -9.76 32.26
C ILE A 417 8.62 -8.85 33.43
N ALA A 418 7.33 -8.81 33.78
CA ALA A 418 6.80 -7.97 34.84
C ALA A 418 5.87 -8.75 35.78
N GLY A 419 5.83 -8.31 37.04
CA GLY A 419 4.83 -8.76 38.02
C GLY A 419 3.58 -7.89 38.01
N LYS A 420 2.75 -8.00 39.06
CA LYS A 420 1.54 -7.18 39.24
C LYS A 420 1.82 -5.69 39.45
N ASP A 421 3.06 -5.33 39.81
CA ASP A 421 3.53 -3.96 39.99
C ASP A 421 3.79 -3.22 38.67
N GLN A 422 3.66 -3.92 37.54
CA GLN A 422 3.82 -3.40 36.18
C GLN A 422 5.24 -2.92 35.84
N LYS A 423 6.24 -3.31 36.65
CA LYS A 423 7.65 -2.99 36.40
C LYS A 423 8.30 -4.11 35.60
N PHE A 424 8.79 -3.77 34.41
CA PHE A 424 9.46 -4.71 33.52
C PHE A 424 10.95 -4.81 33.85
N HIS A 425 11.43 -6.03 34.02
CA HIS A 425 12.84 -6.38 34.18
C HIS A 425 13.30 -7.22 32.99
N TRP A 426 14.58 -7.14 32.62
CA TRP A 426 15.14 -8.04 31.62
C TRP A 426 14.98 -9.50 32.07
N ALA A 427 14.70 -10.37 31.11
CA ALA A 427 14.40 -11.77 31.38
C ALA A 427 15.32 -12.70 30.59
N GLN A 428 15.64 -13.83 31.21
CA GLN A 428 16.23 -14.97 30.50
C GLN A 428 15.14 -15.69 29.72
N ALA A 429 15.44 -16.07 28.48
CA ALA A 429 14.52 -16.81 27.61
C ALA A 429 15.21 -18.05 27.03
N VAL A 430 14.53 -19.20 27.11
CA VAL A 430 15.06 -20.50 26.65
C VAL A 430 14.05 -21.16 25.72
N ILE A 431 14.53 -21.64 24.56
CA ILE A 431 13.73 -22.41 23.62
C ILE A 431 13.58 -23.85 24.13
N LYS A 432 12.33 -24.32 24.27
CA LYS A 432 11.97 -25.71 24.56
C LYS A 432 11.01 -26.22 23.49
N GLY A 433 11.54 -26.90 22.47
CA GLY A 433 10.78 -27.28 21.29
C GLY A 433 10.23 -26.04 20.57
N ASN A 434 8.91 -25.95 20.43
CA ASN A 434 8.22 -24.81 19.83
C ASN A 434 7.71 -23.78 20.86
N THR A 435 8.18 -23.87 22.10
CA THR A 435 7.86 -22.92 23.17
C THR A 435 9.08 -22.13 23.62
N ILE A 436 8.85 -20.94 24.19
CA ILE A 436 9.88 -20.17 24.87
C ILE A 436 9.49 -20.05 26.34
N ILE A 437 10.42 -20.37 27.22
CA ILE A 437 10.26 -20.21 28.67
C ILE A 437 10.99 -18.94 29.08
N VAL A 438 10.28 -18.02 29.73
CA VAL A 438 10.78 -16.71 30.14
C VAL A 438 10.73 -16.59 31.66
N SER A 439 11.81 -16.12 32.27
CA SER A 439 11.90 -15.90 33.72
C SER A 439 12.95 -14.85 34.08
N SER A 440 12.79 -14.20 35.24
CA SER A 440 13.79 -13.29 35.80
C SER A 440 13.90 -13.51 37.31
N PRO A 441 15.13 -13.52 37.90
CA PRO A 441 15.29 -13.57 39.36
C PRO A 441 14.71 -12.34 40.07
N GLU A 442 14.55 -11.22 39.36
CA GLU A 442 13.96 -9.98 39.89
C GLU A 442 12.42 -10.04 39.97
N VAL A 443 11.78 -11.03 39.31
CA VAL A 443 10.33 -11.14 39.21
C VAL A 443 9.86 -12.52 39.65
N GLN A 444 9.58 -12.67 40.94
CA GLN A 444 9.17 -13.95 41.55
C GLN A 444 7.75 -14.39 41.16
N GLU A 445 6.85 -13.44 40.94
CA GLU A 445 5.47 -13.67 40.52
C GLU A 445 5.18 -13.04 39.16
N PRO A 446 5.69 -13.60 38.06
CA PRO A 446 5.53 -12.99 36.75
C PRO A 446 4.07 -13.09 36.29
N VAL A 447 3.60 -12.01 35.66
CA VAL A 447 2.25 -11.91 35.09
C VAL A 447 2.32 -11.66 33.58
N GLU A 448 3.27 -10.84 33.13
CA GLU A 448 3.31 -10.34 31.76
C GLU A 448 4.72 -10.39 31.16
N VAL A 449 4.80 -10.55 29.83
CA VAL A 449 6.01 -10.57 29.02
C VAL A 449 5.90 -9.59 27.86
N ARG A 450 7.00 -8.90 27.57
CA ARG A 450 7.22 -8.13 26.34
C ARG A 450 8.44 -8.65 25.60
N TYR A 451 8.38 -8.63 24.27
CA TYR A 451 9.50 -8.98 23.40
C TYR A 451 9.74 -7.87 22.38
N GLY A 452 10.99 -7.43 22.24
CA GLY A 452 11.37 -6.40 21.27
C GLY A 452 10.71 -5.04 21.53
N TRP A 453 10.34 -4.75 22.78
CA TRP A 453 9.57 -3.55 23.15
C TRP A 453 10.47 -2.34 23.39
N ALA A 454 11.01 -1.77 22.32
CA ALA A 454 11.80 -0.55 22.33
C ALA A 454 11.81 0.10 20.93
N ASN A 455 12.29 1.35 20.83
CA ASN A 455 12.50 2.01 19.54
C ASN A 455 13.47 1.20 18.67
N TYR A 456 14.63 0.85 19.23
CA TYR A 456 15.63 -0.03 18.64
C TYR A 456 15.95 -1.18 19.60
N PRO A 457 15.24 -2.32 19.51
CA PRO A 457 15.47 -3.45 20.42
C PRO A 457 16.63 -4.33 19.96
N LEU A 458 17.44 -4.78 20.93
CA LEU A 458 18.43 -5.84 20.71
C LEU A 458 17.76 -7.21 20.88
N CYS A 459 17.06 -7.66 19.83
CA CYS A 459 16.30 -8.91 19.86
C CYS A 459 16.67 -9.86 18.71
N ASN A 460 16.58 -11.17 18.95
CA ASN A 460 17.14 -12.18 18.06
C ASN A 460 16.27 -13.44 17.90
N LEU A 461 14.96 -13.42 18.19
CA LEU A 461 14.08 -14.57 17.96
C LEU A 461 13.67 -14.69 16.49
N TYR A 462 13.95 -15.85 15.89
CA TYR A 462 13.60 -16.19 14.51
C TYR A 462 12.99 -17.58 14.44
N ASN A 463 12.29 -17.89 13.35
CA ASN A 463 11.93 -19.27 13.02
C ASN A 463 12.99 -19.96 12.15
N GLY A 464 12.82 -21.26 11.91
CA GLY A 464 13.69 -22.06 11.06
C GLY A 464 13.87 -21.50 9.64
N ALA A 465 12.84 -20.84 9.10
CA ALA A 465 12.87 -20.18 7.78
C ALA A 465 13.70 -18.89 7.73
N GLY A 466 14.27 -18.46 8.87
CA GLY A 466 15.08 -17.25 8.93
C GLY A 466 14.26 -15.96 8.91
N LEU A 467 13.00 -16.00 9.34
CA LEU A 467 12.16 -14.80 9.50
C LEU A 467 12.09 -14.38 10.98
N PRO A 468 12.26 -13.08 11.29
CA PRO A 468 12.27 -12.59 12.66
C PRO A 468 10.86 -12.59 13.27
N ALA A 469 10.79 -12.79 14.57
CA ALA A 469 9.56 -12.61 15.32
C ALA A 469 9.14 -11.14 15.35
N SER A 470 7.84 -10.90 15.23
CA SER A 470 7.27 -9.58 15.53
C SER A 470 7.49 -9.24 17.00
N PRO A 471 7.82 -7.98 17.36
CA PRO A 471 7.63 -7.49 18.71
C PRO A 471 6.20 -7.76 19.20
N PHE A 472 6.04 -8.03 20.49
CA PHE A 472 4.74 -8.29 21.11
C PHE A 472 4.75 -7.93 22.59
N ARG A 473 3.54 -7.85 23.15
CA ARG A 473 3.25 -7.79 24.59
C ARG A 473 2.16 -8.82 24.94
N THR A 474 2.10 -9.25 26.18
CA THR A 474 0.98 -10.05 26.71
C THR A 474 -0.02 -9.21 27.49
N ASP A 475 0.41 -8.05 27.99
CA ASP A 475 -0.38 -7.19 28.84
C ASP A 475 -1.34 -6.29 28.06
N GLN A 476 -2.39 -5.82 28.73
CA GLN A 476 -3.37 -4.85 28.21
C GLN A 476 -3.28 -3.50 28.97
N TRP A 477 -2.11 -3.20 29.56
CA TRP A 477 -1.93 -1.97 30.32
C TRP A 477 -1.95 -0.73 29.42
N LYS A 478 -2.21 0.43 30.03
CA LYS A 478 -2.34 1.70 29.33
C LYS A 478 -1.12 1.99 28.45
N ASP A 479 -1.38 2.37 27.20
CA ASP A 479 -0.36 2.83 26.24
C ASP A 479 0.12 4.23 26.62
N ASN A 480 1.38 4.54 26.34
CA ASN A 480 1.94 5.90 26.44
C ASN A 480 1.19 6.88 25.55
N THR A 481 0.80 6.43 24.37
CA THR A 481 0.19 7.27 23.34
C THR A 481 -1.32 7.41 23.48
N SER A 482 -1.94 6.91 24.57
CA SER A 482 -3.40 6.86 24.71
C SER A 482 -4.08 8.23 24.79
N GLU A 483 -3.37 9.26 25.23
CA GLU A 483 -3.89 10.63 25.35
C GLU A 483 -3.61 11.49 24.10
N ASN A 484 -2.79 11.00 23.17
CA ASN A 484 -2.42 11.73 21.96
C ASN A 484 -3.48 11.51 20.87
N LYS A 485 -3.85 12.58 20.16
CA LYS A 485 -4.91 12.56 19.12
C LYS A 485 -4.47 13.16 17.81
#